data_AF-A0A9Q5QN45-F1
#
_entry.id   AF-A0A9Q5QN45-F1
#
_cell.length_a   1.000
_cell.length_b   1.000
_cell.length_c   1.000
_cell.angle_alpha   90.00
_cell.angle_beta   90.00
_cell.angle_gamma   90.00
#
_symmetry.space_group_name_H-M   'P 1'
#
loop_
_entity.id
_entity.type
_entity.pdbx_description
1 polymer ?
#
loop_
_entity_poly.entity_id
_entity_poly.type
_entity_poly.pdbx_seq_one_letter_code
_entity_poly.pdbx_strand_id
1 'polypeptide(L)'
;MTIGEIIDGLNRRESIAIIAKRLEISPYTLSKKLRLIGYEYDGEQKKRIFVGDGEEPRHLQLQEATALQYEKTDYQLLIYEQLQSIYELLRKREEVIAPIVSKSTEKKRRTFSINTEILARLDLISESKGIQKSKLVEEALQQFLQQYEVDKTSHFDN
;
A
#
# COMPACT_ATOMS: atom_id res chain seq x y z
N MET A 1 29.37 23.89 15.60
CA MET A 1 29.37 24.72 14.38
C MET A 1 28.07 24.45 13.67
N THR A 2 27.32 25.51 13.40
CA THR A 2 26.00 25.42 12.77
C THR A 2 26.12 25.01 11.31
N ILE A 3 25.03 24.50 10.76
CA ILE A 3 24.97 24.14 9.34
C ILE A 3 25.18 25.36 8.45
N GLY A 4 24.62 26.51 8.80
CA GLY A 4 24.81 27.77 8.07
C GLY A 4 26.30 28.14 7.95
N GLU A 5 27.05 28.08 9.06
CA GLU A 5 28.49 28.37 9.07
C GLU A 5 29.29 27.38 8.20
N ILE A 6 28.92 26.09 8.22
CA ILE A 6 29.54 25.06 7.40
C ILE A 6 29.33 25.35 5.91
N ILE A 7 28.09 25.66 5.52
CA ILE A 7 27.73 25.92 4.12
C ILE A 7 28.35 27.23 3.64
N ASP A 8 28.37 28.26 4.47
CA ASP A 8 29.01 29.53 4.13
C ASP A 8 30.52 29.38 3.96
N GLY A 9 31.19 28.60 4.82
CA GLY A 9 32.61 28.27 4.68
C GLY A 9 32.89 27.55 3.36
N LEU A 10 32.12 26.50 3.05
CA LEU A 10 32.27 25.74 1.80
C LEU A 10 32.03 26.62 0.55
N ASN A 11 31.00 27.48 0.58
CA ASN A 11 30.67 28.38 -0.53
C ASN A 11 31.67 29.53 -0.69
N ARG A 12 32.44 29.86 0.37
CA ARG A 12 33.59 30.78 0.33
C ARG A 12 34.90 30.10 -0.08
N ARG A 13 34.84 28.87 -0.61
CA ARG A 13 35.99 28.06 -1.04
C ARG A 13 36.89 27.58 0.08
N GLU A 14 36.40 27.53 1.31
CA GLU A 14 37.11 26.82 2.37
C GLU A 14 37.12 25.32 2.05
N SER A 15 38.27 24.68 2.26
CA SER A 15 38.41 23.25 2.00
C SER A 15 37.53 22.44 2.96
N ILE A 16 36.75 21.51 2.40
CA ILE A 16 35.96 20.57 3.18
C ILE A 16 36.80 19.79 4.20
N ALA A 17 38.08 19.53 3.91
CA ALA A 17 38.97 18.85 4.84
C ALA A 17 39.30 19.69 6.08
N ILE A 18 39.39 21.01 5.94
CA ILE A 18 39.64 21.94 7.05
C ILE A 18 38.41 21.99 7.95
N ILE A 19 37.23 22.15 7.34
CA ILE A 19 35.94 22.17 8.05
C ILE A 19 35.70 20.85 8.78
N ALA A 20 35.95 19.71 8.11
CA ALA A 20 35.80 18.39 8.70
C ALA A 20 36.75 18.16 9.88
N LYS A 21 38.00 18.66 9.79
CA LYS A 21 38.97 18.59 10.89
C LYS A 21 38.51 19.38 12.13
N ARG A 22 37.92 20.57 11.95
CA ARG A 22 37.35 21.36 13.07
C ARG A 22 36.18 20.66 13.75
N LEU A 23 35.46 19.83 13.00
CA LEU A 23 34.32 19.04 13.47
C LEU A 23 34.72 17.63 13.94
N GLU A 24 36.01 17.30 13.96
CA GLU A 24 36.55 15.99 14.34
C GLU A 24 35.93 14.80 13.58
N ILE A 25 35.57 15.02 12.30
CA ILE A 25 35.00 13.98 11.44
C ILE A 25 35.77 13.89 10.11
N SER A 26 35.61 12.77 9.40
CA SER A 26 36.20 12.64 8.08
C SER A 26 35.48 13.54 7.05
N PRO A 27 36.18 14.02 5.99
CA PRO A 27 35.56 14.81 4.93
C PRO A 27 34.43 14.08 4.22
N TYR A 28 34.56 12.75 4.10
CA TYR A 28 33.52 11.87 3.56
C TYR A 28 32.27 11.87 4.46
N THR A 29 32.45 11.71 5.77
CA THR A 29 31.35 11.74 6.74
C THR A 29 30.64 13.09 6.73
N LEU A 30 31.39 14.20 6.67
CA LEU A 30 30.80 15.53 6.56
C LEU A 30 29.96 15.67 5.28
N SER A 31 30.49 15.26 4.12
CA SER A 31 29.74 15.28 2.87
C SER A 31 28.48 14.43 2.91
N LYS A 32 28.57 13.22 3.49
CA LYS A 32 27.42 12.31 3.64
C LYS A 32 26.35 12.92 4.54
N LYS A 33 26.72 13.50 5.69
CA LYS A 33 25.79 14.16 6.60
C LYS A 33 25.09 15.36 5.96
N LEU A 34 25.83 16.21 5.24
CA LEU A 34 25.25 17.34 4.52
C LEU A 34 24.25 16.90 3.44
N ARG A 35 24.56 15.82 2.70
CA ARG A 35 23.63 15.24 1.71
C ARG A 35 22.34 14.73 2.37
N LEU A 36 22.45 14.04 3.51
CA LEU A 36 21.29 13.56 4.25
C LEU A 36 20.38 14.72 4.68
N ILE A 37 20.97 15.80 5.17
CA ILE A 37 20.24 17.02 5.56
C ILE A 37 19.54 17.70 4.36
N GLY A 38 19.91 17.38 3.12
CA GLY A 38 19.31 17.95 1.92
C GLY A 38 20.19 18.97 1.20
N TYR A 39 21.50 19.01 1.49
CA TYR A 39 22.44 19.85 0.75
C TYR A 39 23.12 19.08 -0.38
N GLU A 40 23.05 19.64 -1.58
CA GLU A 40 23.72 19.13 -2.77
C GLU A 40 24.70 20.15 -3.34
N TYR A 41 25.68 19.66 -4.11
CA TYR A 41 26.64 20.53 -4.79
C TYR A 41 26.11 20.86 -6.18
N ASP A 42 25.83 22.14 -6.40
CA ASP A 42 25.50 22.69 -7.70
C ASP A 42 26.79 23.00 -8.47
N GLY A 43 27.02 22.26 -9.56
CA GLY A 43 28.17 22.42 -10.43
C GLY A 43 28.16 23.70 -11.27
N GLU A 44 26.98 24.27 -11.53
CA GLU A 44 26.84 25.51 -12.30
C GLU A 44 27.21 26.71 -11.43
N GLN A 45 26.65 26.79 -10.22
CA GLN A 45 26.93 27.87 -9.27
C GLN A 45 28.21 27.66 -8.46
N LYS A 46 28.82 26.47 -8.54
CA LYS A 46 29.98 26.04 -7.74
C LYS A 46 29.75 26.23 -6.24
N LYS A 47 28.53 25.95 -5.79
CA LYS A 47 28.07 26.16 -4.41
C LYS A 47 27.28 24.95 -3.94
N ARG A 48 27.24 24.75 -2.63
CA ARG A 48 26.26 23.88 -2.01
C ARG A 48 24.96 24.64 -1.81
N ILE A 49 23.86 24.04 -2.28
CA ILE A 49 22.50 24.56 -2.19
C ILE A 49 21.63 23.56 -1.42
N PHE A 50 20.60 24.06 -0.75
CA PHE A 50 19.60 23.22 -0.10
C PHE A 50 18.52 22.83 -1.12
N VAL A 51 18.30 21.52 -1.26
CA VAL A 51 17.30 20.92 -2.16
C VAL A 51 16.29 20.05 -1.39
N GLY A 52 16.37 20.05 -0.06
CA GLY A 52 15.43 19.31 0.80
C GLY A 52 14.07 20.00 0.90
N ASP A 53 13.09 19.24 1.37
CA ASP A 53 11.75 19.77 1.65
C ASP A 53 11.71 20.55 2.97
N GLY A 54 11.03 21.70 2.98
CA GLY A 54 10.82 22.53 4.17
C GLY A 54 11.80 23.70 4.33
N GLU A 55 11.86 24.23 5.56
CA GLU A 55 12.74 25.35 5.91
C GLU A 55 14.21 24.90 5.98
N GLU A 56 15.12 25.71 5.39
CA GLU A 56 16.55 25.41 5.40
C GLU A 56 17.10 25.39 6.85
N PRO A 57 17.66 24.26 7.34
CA PRO A 57 18.02 24.09 8.74
C PRO A 57 19.36 24.75 9.12
N ARG A 58 19.59 26.00 8.69
CA ARG A 58 20.87 26.72 8.87
C ARG A 58 21.26 26.92 10.34
N HIS A 59 20.26 27.08 11.20
CA HIS A 59 20.44 27.38 12.63
C HIS A 59 20.80 26.15 13.47
N LEU A 60 20.53 24.93 12.96
CA LEU A 60 20.77 23.70 13.70
C LEU A 60 22.26 23.33 13.71
N GLN A 61 22.69 22.65 14.77
CA GLN A 61 23.98 22.00 14.78
C GLN A 61 23.94 20.78 13.84
N LEU A 62 25.09 20.46 13.22
CA LEU A 62 25.19 19.32 12.31
C LEU A 62 24.75 17.98 12.95
N GLN A 63 24.93 17.83 14.26
CA GLN A 63 24.55 16.63 15.01
C GLN A 63 23.03 16.54 15.22
N GLU A 64 22.39 17.66 15.58
CA GLU A 64 20.94 17.77 15.81
C GLU A 64 20.15 17.50 14.52
N ALA A 65 20.56 18.12 13.41
CA ALA A 65 19.88 17.94 12.13
C ALA A 65 19.96 16.50 11.61
N THR A 66 21.07 15.80 11.86
CA THR A 66 21.14 14.37 11.54
C THR A 66 20.26 13.52 12.44
N ALA A 67 20.16 13.85 13.74
CA ALA A 67 19.36 13.10 14.70
C ALA A 67 17.86 13.19 14.41
N LEU A 68 17.37 14.36 13.98
CA LEU A 68 15.97 14.56 13.56
C LEU A 68 15.57 13.67 12.36
N GLN A 69 16.52 13.25 11.52
CA GLN A 69 16.27 12.31 10.43
C GLN A 69 16.46 10.84 10.82
N TYR A 70 17.10 10.56 11.96
CA TYR A 70 17.19 9.21 12.53
C TYR A 70 15.90 8.77 13.22
N GLU A 71 14.95 9.67 13.48
CA GLU A 71 13.52 9.34 13.61
C GLU A 71 12.91 8.92 12.26
N LYS A 72 13.66 8.16 11.46
CA LYS A 72 13.05 7.37 10.39
C LYS A 72 12.13 6.40 11.09
N THR A 73 10.83 6.65 10.99
CA THR A 73 9.80 5.65 11.25
C THR A 73 10.32 4.33 10.71
N ASP A 74 10.44 3.32 11.55
CA ASP A 74 10.92 2.02 11.12
C ASP A 74 9.85 1.43 10.19
N TYR A 75 9.97 1.78 8.91
CA TYR A 75 9.01 1.36 7.90
C TYR A 75 8.95 -0.16 7.81
N GLN A 76 10.04 -0.87 8.16
CA GLN A 76 10.01 -2.34 8.19
C GLN A 76 9.11 -2.84 9.32
N LEU A 77 9.24 -2.28 10.52
CA LEU A 77 8.38 -2.59 11.65
C LEU A 77 6.92 -2.22 11.37
N LEU A 78 6.67 -1.02 10.85
CA LEU A 78 5.32 -0.56 10.51
C LEU A 78 4.67 -1.47 9.45
N ILE A 79 5.40 -1.80 8.38
CA ILE A 79 4.91 -2.73 7.34
C ILE A 79 4.58 -4.09 7.97
N TYR A 80 5.43 -4.60 8.85
CA TYR A 80 5.20 -5.87 9.52
C TYR A 80 3.91 -5.84 10.37
N GLU A 81 3.71 -4.79 11.17
CA GLU A 81 2.49 -4.62 11.98
C GLU A 81 1.23 -4.51 11.12
N GLN A 82 1.28 -3.76 10.02
CA GLN A 82 0.16 -3.63 9.09
C GLN A 82 -0.16 -4.97 8.41
N LEU A 83 0.85 -5.72 7.98
CA LEU A 83 0.66 -7.06 7.41
C LEU A 83 0.04 -8.02 8.43
N GLN A 84 0.50 -8.00 9.68
CA GLN A 84 -0.06 -8.82 10.75
C GLN A 84 -1.55 -8.50 10.99
N SER A 85 -1.90 -7.22 11.02
CA SER A 85 -3.30 -6.79 11.13
C SER A 85 -4.14 -7.30 9.95
N ILE A 86 -3.61 -7.24 8.72
CA ILE A 86 -4.29 -7.77 7.52
C ILE A 86 -4.52 -9.28 7.65
N TYR A 87 -3.52 -10.06 8.05
CA TYR A 87 -3.68 -11.50 8.25
C TYR A 87 -4.77 -11.83 9.28
N GLU A 88 -4.81 -11.10 10.40
CA GLU A 88 -5.82 -11.29 11.44
C GLU A 88 -7.23 -10.94 10.96
N LEU A 89 -7.39 -9.87 10.17
CA LEU A 89 -8.67 -9.51 9.57
C LEU A 89 -9.14 -10.55 8.55
N LEU A 90 -8.23 -11.06 7.72
CA LEU A 90 -8.53 -12.12 6.76
C LEU A 90 -8.93 -13.42 7.46
N ARG A 91 -8.22 -13.82 8.52
CA ARG A 91 -8.56 -15.00 9.33
C ARG A 91 -9.95 -14.89 9.96
N LYS A 92 -10.27 -13.76 10.58
CA LYS A 92 -11.60 -13.51 11.15
C LYS A 92 -12.69 -13.54 10.08
N ARG A 93 -12.41 -13.02 8.89
CA ARG A 93 -13.34 -13.08 7.76
C ARG A 93 -13.55 -14.52 7.27
N GLU A 94 -12.50 -15.32 7.20
CA GLU A 94 -12.60 -16.75 6.89
C GLU A 94 -13.42 -17.51 7.93
N GLU A 95 -13.26 -17.22 9.23
CA GLU A 95 -14.08 -17.83 10.30
C GLU A 95 -15.57 -17.45 10.20
N VAL A 96 -15.88 -16.23 9.75
CA VAL A 96 -17.26 -15.77 9.51
C VAL A 96 -17.85 -16.33 8.20
N ILE A 97 -17.02 -16.63 7.21
CA ILE A 97 -17.41 -17.23 5.92
C ILE A 97 -17.42 -18.77 5.98
N ALA A 98 -16.69 -19.39 6.91
CA ALA A 98 -16.57 -20.84 7.08
C ALA A 98 -17.91 -21.59 7.32
N PRO A 99 -18.99 -21.01 7.88
CA PRO A 99 -20.28 -21.70 7.90
C PRO A 99 -20.95 -21.70 6.51
N ILE A 100 -20.60 -20.77 5.63
CA ILE A 100 -21.26 -20.54 4.33
C ILE A 100 -20.50 -21.25 3.19
N VAL A 101 -19.18 -21.39 3.31
CA VAL A 101 -18.32 -22.05 2.32
C VAL A 101 -17.77 -23.36 2.85
N SER A 102 -18.62 -24.17 3.48
CA SER A 102 -18.51 -25.60 3.22
C SER A 102 -18.87 -25.79 1.74
N LYS A 103 -17.87 -25.67 0.85
CA LYS A 103 -17.97 -26.20 -0.52
C LYS A 103 -18.10 -27.71 -0.40
N SER A 104 -19.27 -28.20 -0.02
CA SER A 104 -19.70 -29.52 -0.42
C SER A 104 -19.81 -29.44 -1.94
N THR A 105 -18.84 -30.02 -2.64
CA THR A 105 -18.97 -30.40 -4.06
C THR A 105 -20.10 -31.42 -4.28
N GLU A 106 -20.78 -31.80 -3.21
CA GLU A 106 -21.92 -32.68 -3.17
C GLU A 106 -23.16 -32.03 -3.80
N LYS A 107 -23.42 -32.39 -5.06
CA LYS A 107 -24.65 -32.01 -5.75
C LYS A 107 -25.83 -32.79 -5.18
N LYS A 108 -26.77 -32.11 -4.51
CA LYS A 108 -28.03 -32.70 -4.08
C LYS A 108 -29.08 -32.60 -5.19
N ARG A 109 -29.67 -33.75 -5.56
CA ARG A 109 -30.75 -33.79 -6.55
C ARG A 109 -32.10 -33.46 -5.90
N ARG A 110 -32.87 -32.59 -6.56
CA ARG A 110 -34.26 -32.27 -6.22
C ARG A 110 -35.09 -32.27 -7.49
N THR A 111 -36.34 -32.72 -7.38
CA THR A 111 -37.32 -32.69 -8.48
C THR A 111 -38.28 -31.54 -8.23
N PHE A 112 -38.55 -30.73 -9.25
CA PHE A 112 -39.48 -29.61 -9.18
C PHE A 112 -40.52 -29.74 -10.28
N SER A 113 -41.73 -29.25 -10.02
CA SER A 113 -42.76 -29.05 -11.03
C SER A 113 -42.58 -27.67 -11.63
N ILE A 114 -42.43 -27.60 -12.95
CA ILE A 114 -42.32 -26.34 -13.70
C ILE A 114 -43.32 -26.33 -14.85
N ASN A 115 -43.68 -25.14 -15.32
CA ASN A 115 -44.58 -24.97 -16.44
C ASN A 115 -44.01 -25.61 -17.73
N THR A 116 -44.87 -26.24 -18.52
CA THR A 116 -44.50 -26.95 -19.75
C THR A 116 -43.87 -26.03 -20.80
N GLU A 117 -44.32 -24.78 -20.91
CA GLU A 117 -43.73 -23.78 -21.80
C GLU A 117 -42.30 -23.42 -21.38
N ILE A 118 -42.05 -23.28 -20.08
CA ILE A 118 -40.72 -22.98 -19.54
C ILE A 118 -39.77 -24.14 -19.81
N LEU A 119 -40.23 -25.38 -19.64
CA LEU A 119 -39.45 -26.56 -19.96
C LEU A 119 -39.09 -26.60 -21.46
N ALA A 120 -40.05 -26.32 -22.34
CA ALA A 120 -39.79 -26.28 -23.79
C ALA A 120 -38.75 -25.20 -24.16
N ARG A 121 -38.79 -24.01 -23.54
CA ARG A 121 -37.78 -22.97 -23.73
C ARG A 121 -36.40 -23.40 -23.23
N LEU A 122 -36.34 -24.10 -22.09
CA LEU A 122 -35.08 -24.62 -21.54
C LEU A 122 -34.45 -25.65 -22.49
N ASP A 123 -35.26 -26.48 -23.12
CA ASP A 123 -34.82 -27.51 -24.06
C ASP A 123 -34.17 -26.89 -25.31
N LEU A 124 -34.82 -25.88 -25.90
CA LEU A 124 -34.27 -25.12 -27.04
C LEU A 124 -32.93 -24.43 -26.70
N ILE A 125 -32.79 -23.87 -25.50
CA ILE A 125 -31.55 -23.23 -25.06
C ILE A 125 -30.45 -24.27 -24.82
N SER A 126 -30.80 -25.42 -24.24
CA SER A 126 -29.88 -26.53 -24.00
C SER A 126 -29.31 -27.07 -25.31
N GLU A 127 -30.16 -27.27 -26.32
CA GLU A 127 -29.77 -27.74 -27.65
C GLU A 127 -28.92 -26.70 -28.40
N SER A 128 -29.37 -25.45 -28.44
CA SER A 128 -28.67 -24.38 -29.19
C SER A 128 -27.30 -24.04 -28.62
N LYS A 129 -27.11 -24.12 -27.29
CA LYS A 129 -25.84 -23.80 -26.64
C LYS A 129 -24.96 -25.02 -26.35
N GLY A 130 -25.49 -26.25 -26.50
CA GLY A 130 -24.79 -27.48 -26.11
C GLY A 130 -24.52 -27.59 -24.60
N ILE A 131 -25.32 -26.91 -23.77
CA ILE A 131 -25.16 -26.87 -22.31
C ILE A 131 -26.24 -27.74 -21.66
N GLN A 132 -25.88 -28.50 -20.62
CA GLN A 132 -26.84 -29.32 -19.88
C GLN A 132 -27.91 -28.47 -19.17
N LYS A 133 -29.17 -28.90 -19.23
CA LYS A 133 -30.31 -28.25 -18.55
C LYS A 133 -30.05 -28.00 -17.05
N SER A 134 -29.42 -28.95 -16.36
CA SER A 134 -29.05 -28.83 -14.95
C SER A 134 -28.10 -27.65 -14.70
N LYS A 135 -27.12 -27.45 -15.59
CA LYS A 135 -26.15 -26.35 -15.48
C LYS A 135 -26.78 -25.00 -15.75
N LEU A 136 -27.67 -24.92 -16.74
CA LEU A 136 -28.45 -23.72 -17.03
C LEU A 136 -29.33 -23.31 -15.85
N VAL A 137 -30.01 -24.27 -15.22
CA VAL A 137 -30.83 -24.01 -14.03
C VAL A 137 -29.98 -23.58 -12.84
N GLU A 138 -28.82 -24.22 -12.65
CA GLU A 138 -27.85 -23.86 -11.60
C GLU A 138 -27.36 -22.41 -11.75
N GLU A 139 -26.98 -21.99 -12.97
CA GLU A 139 -26.53 -20.63 -13.26
C GLU A 139 -27.66 -19.59 -13.11
N ALA A 140 -28.84 -19.89 -13.63
CA ALA A 140 -30.00 -18.99 -13.52
C ALA A 140 -30.41 -18.80 -12.05
N LEU A 141 -30.41 -19.87 -11.26
CA LEU A 141 -30.72 -19.80 -9.83
C LEU A 141 -29.66 -19.01 -9.07
N GLN A 142 -28.37 -19.20 -9.40
CA GLN A 142 -27.28 -18.42 -8.80
C GLN A 142 -27.44 -16.93 -9.08
N GLN A 143 -27.70 -16.55 -10.33
CA GLN A 143 -27.93 -15.16 -10.71
C GLN A 143 -29.16 -14.57 -10.00
N PHE A 144 -30.25 -15.33 -9.91
CA PHE A 144 -31.45 -14.91 -9.21
C PHE A 144 -31.18 -14.67 -7.72
N LEU A 145 -30.51 -15.60 -7.03
CA LEU A 145 -30.20 -15.46 -5.60
C LEU A 145 -29.27 -14.27 -5.31
N GLN A 146 -28.30 -14.00 -6.19
CA GLN A 146 -27.41 -12.84 -6.06
C GLN A 146 -28.18 -11.51 -6.05
N GLN A 147 -29.28 -11.39 -6.81
CA GLN A 147 -30.10 -10.17 -6.81
C GLN A 147 -30.69 -9.88 -5.42
N TYR A 148 -31.11 -10.91 -4.68
CA TYR A 148 -31.68 -10.75 -3.33
C TYR A 148 -30.64 -10.57 -2.22
N GLU A 149 -29.38 -10.97 -2.45
CA GLU A 149 -28.29 -10.68 -1.51
C GLU A 149 -27.86 -9.21 -1.56
N VAL A 150 -27.90 -8.60 -2.75
CA VAL A 150 -27.57 -7.17 -2.95
C VAL A 150 -28.67 -6.26 -2.38
N ASP A 151 -29.95 -6.65 -2.45
CA ASP A 151 -31.05 -5.84 -1.92
C ASP A 151 -31.14 -5.79 -0.38
N LYS A 152 -30.33 -6.59 0.35
CA LYS A 152 -30.26 -6.52 1.83
C LYS A 152 -29.20 -5.57 2.37
N THR A 153 -28.27 -5.09 1.55
CA THR A 153 -27.23 -4.14 1.99
C THR A 153 -27.63 -2.67 1.84
N SER A 154 -28.80 -2.36 1.28
CA SER A 154 -29.33 -1.00 1.08
C SER A 154 -30.22 -0.47 2.23
N HIS A 155 -30.34 -1.20 3.35
CA HIS A 155 -31.08 -0.75 4.53
C HIS A 155 -30.20 -0.59 5.79
N PHE A 156 -29.06 0.09 5.63
CA PHE A 156 -28.33 0.70 6.75
C PHE A 156 -27.92 2.12 6.39
N ASP A 157 -28.91 2.98 6.16
CA ASP A 157 -28.76 4.43 6.30
C ASP A 157 -30.11 4.99 6.78
N ASN A 158 -30.24 5.09 8.11
CA ASN A 158 -31.00 6.11 8.84
C ASN A 158 -30.70 5.98 10.34
#